data_AF-A0A1B7MLN5-F1
#
_entry.id   AF-A0A1B7MLN5-F1
#
_cell.length_a   1.000
_cell.length_b   1.000
_cell.length_c   1.000
_cell.angle_alpha   90.00
_cell.angle_beta   90.00
_cell.angle_gamma   90.00
#
_symmetry.space_group_name_H-M   'P 1'
#
loop_
_entity.id
_entity.type
_entity.pdbx_description
1 polymer ?
#
loop_
_entity_poly.entity_id
_entity_poly.type
_entity_poly.pdbx_seq_one_letter_code
_entity_poly.pdbx_strand_id
1 'polypeptide(L)'
;MPITFRRSLLAQPRNSNTYARRRDFFIRGQRYSILPALSLDGILHLDVQDRPYTSVTFTQFIDTLLDNMNPFPQKNFVVVIVKWSVQ
;
A
#
# COMPACT_ATOMS: atom_id res chain seq x y z
N MET A 1 12.37 -3.06 -16.59
CA MET A 1 12.87 -1.88 -15.87
C MET A 1 12.03 -1.73 -14.60
N PRO A 2 12.60 -1.80 -13.38
CA PRO A 2 11.83 -1.53 -12.18
C PRO A 2 11.60 -0.03 -12.03
N ILE A 3 10.36 0.38 -11.78
CA ILE A 3 10.02 1.77 -11.47
C ILE A 3 10.51 2.03 -10.03
N THR A 4 11.68 2.64 -9.89
CA THR A 4 12.18 3.09 -8.59
C THR A 4 11.41 4.32 -8.13
N PHE A 5 10.63 4.18 -7.06
CA PHE A 5 9.87 5.26 -6.46
C PHE A 5 10.81 6.13 -5.58
N ARG A 6 11.40 7.18 -6.16
CA ARG A 6 12.25 8.11 -5.40
C ARG A 6 11.36 9.04 -4.55
N ARG A 7 11.41 8.87 -3.23
CA ARG A 7 10.72 9.68 -2.22
C ARG A 7 11.38 11.07 -2.14
N SER A 8 10.86 12.05 -2.88
CA SER A 8 11.19 13.47 -2.70
C SER A 8 10.37 14.02 -1.53
N LEU A 9 10.89 13.86 -0.32
CA LEU A 9 10.29 14.41 0.90
C LEU A 9 10.77 15.85 1.10
N LEU A 10 10.27 16.78 0.27
CA LEU A 10 10.29 18.20 0.62
C LEU A 10 9.01 18.49 1.38
N ALA A 11 9.17 18.77 2.68
CA ALA A 11 8.13 19.15 3.61
C ALA A 11 7.20 20.20 3.00
N GLN A 12 5.89 19.91 2.93
CA GLN A 12 4.89 20.89 2.56
C GLN A 12 4.13 21.36 3.82
N PRO A 13 3.91 22.67 3.98
CA PRO A 13 3.29 23.25 5.17
C PRO A 13 1.81 22.88 5.31
N ARG A 14 1.38 22.80 6.58
CA ARG A 14 0.15 22.20 7.12
C ARG A 14 -1.20 22.85 6.74
N ASN A 15 -1.30 23.70 5.73
CA ASN A 15 -2.52 24.50 5.50
C ASN A 15 -2.92 24.77 4.03
N SER A 16 -2.59 23.89 3.09
CA SER A 16 -3.17 23.95 1.75
C SER A 16 -4.04 22.72 1.48
N ASN A 17 -5.33 22.94 1.18
CA ASN A 17 -6.26 21.95 0.62
C ASN A 17 -5.86 21.59 -0.82
N THR A 18 -4.60 21.22 -1.01
CA THR A 18 -4.07 20.71 -2.27
C THR A 18 -4.26 19.21 -2.25
N TYR A 19 -5.33 18.75 -2.90
CA TYR A 19 -5.42 17.35 -3.30
C TYR A 19 -4.13 17.01 -4.06
N ALA A 20 -3.40 16.01 -3.58
CA ALA A 20 -2.23 15.49 -4.27
C ALA A 20 -2.66 14.95 -5.65
N ARG A 21 -2.59 15.80 -6.68
CA ARG A 21 -2.85 15.40 -8.06
C ARG A 21 -1.57 14.82 -8.64
N ARG A 22 -1.51 13.50 -8.72
CA ARG A 22 -0.55 12.80 -9.56
C ARG A 22 -1.25 12.36 -10.84
N ARG A 23 -0.73 12.78 -12.00
CA ARG A 23 -1.16 12.28 -13.31
C ARG A 23 -0.36 11.02 -13.61
N ASP A 24 -0.99 9.87 -13.49
CA ASP A 24 -0.43 8.59 -13.93
C ASP A 24 -1.26 8.09 -15.14
N PHE A 25 -0.57 7.60 -16.18
CA PHE A 25 -1.22 7.10 -17.39
C PHE A 25 -1.34 5.57 -17.32
N PHE A 26 -2.55 5.05 -17.48
CA PHE A 26 -2.78 3.61 -17.59
C PHE A 26 -2.43 3.15 -19.01
N ILE A 27 -1.47 2.22 -19.13
CA ILE A 27 -1.14 1.58 -20.40
C ILE A 27 -2.20 0.49 -20.67
N ARG A 28 -2.96 0.63 -21.76
CA ARG A 28 -3.94 -0.39 -22.18
C ARG A 28 -3.23 -1.73 -22.40
N GLY A 29 -3.78 -2.80 -21.82
CA GLY A 29 -3.21 -4.16 -21.89
C GLY A 29 -2.33 -4.55 -20.71
N GLN A 30 -1.84 -3.58 -19.91
CA GLN A 30 -1.12 -3.87 -18.69
C GLN A 30 -2.10 -4.04 -17.52
N ARG A 31 -2.00 -5.16 -16.80
CA ARG A 31 -2.75 -5.41 -15.56
C ARG A 31 -1.84 -5.15 -14.36
N TYR A 32 -2.45 -4.64 -13.29
CA TYR A 32 -1.80 -4.44 -12.00
C TYR A 32 -2.66 -5.09 -10.92
N SER A 33 -1.99 -5.70 -9.95
CA SER A 33 -2.58 -6.11 -8.68
C SER A 33 -2.33 -5.00 -7.67
N ILE A 34 -3.36 -4.65 -6.90
CA ILE A 34 -3.30 -3.60 -5.88
C ILE A 34 -3.72 -4.24 -4.56
N LEU A 35 -2.88 -4.09 -3.52
CA LEU A 35 -3.15 -4.62 -2.19
C LEU A 35 -3.06 -3.49 -1.15
N PRO A 36 -4.21 -2.89 -0.76
CA PRO A 36 -4.26 -1.90 0.30
C PRO A 36 -4.49 -2.55 1.67
N ALA A 37 -3.77 -2.06 2.69
CA ALA A 37 -4.11 -2.23 4.10
C ALA A 37 -4.78 -0.94 4.60
N LEU A 38 -6.02 -1.06 5.08
CA LEU A 38 -6.85 0.07 5.51
C LEU A 38 -7.05 0.05 7.02
N SER A 39 -7.12 1.23 7.62
CA SER A 39 -7.56 1.48 8.98
C SER A 39 -8.68 2.53 9.00
N LEU A 40 -9.27 2.76 10.17
CA LEU A 40 -10.26 3.83 10.36
C LEU A 40 -9.69 5.23 10.08
N ASP A 41 -8.38 5.39 10.19
CA ASP A 41 -7.69 6.67 9.99
C ASP A 41 -7.15 6.83 8.55
N GLY A 42 -7.33 5.83 7.69
CA GLY A 42 -6.93 5.87 6.28
C GLY A 42 -6.13 4.65 5.82
N ILE A 43 -5.22 4.84 4.86
CA ILE A 43 -4.39 3.76 4.29
C ILE A 43 -3.14 3.59 5.16
N LEU A 44 -2.92 2.39 5.70
CA LEU A 44 -1.71 2.04 6.46
C LEU A 44 -0.55 1.66 5.54
N HIS A 45 -0.85 0.84 4.52
CA HIS A 45 0.12 0.37 3.56
C HIS A 45 -0.57 0.11 2.21
N LEU A 46 0.14 0.34 1.12
CA LEU A 46 -0.36 0.11 -0.24
C LEU A 46 0.76 -0.45 -1.08
N ASP A 47 0.53 -1.63 -1.63
CA ASP A 47 1.44 -2.27 -2.57
C ASP A 47 0.77 -2.43 -3.95
N VAL A 48 1.55 -2.21 -5.01
CA VAL A 48 1.09 -2.26 -6.40
C VAL A 48 2.15 -2.96 -7.23
N GLN A 49 1.75 -4.07 -7.87
CA GLN A 49 2.64 -4.85 -8.71
C GLN A 49 1.98 -5.25 -10.03
N ASP A 50 2.79 -5.48 -11.05
CA ASP A 50 2.38 -5.88 -12.40
C ASP A 50 2.10 -7.39 -12.55
N ARG A 51 2.11 -8.12 -11.43
CA ARG A 51 1.92 -9.57 -11.36
C ARG A 51 0.86 -9.95 -10.32
N PRO A 52 0.25 -11.14 -10.43
CA PRO A 52 -0.61 -11.67 -9.37
C PRO A 52 0.17 -11.89 -8.07
N TYR A 53 -0.50 -11.75 -6.92
CA TYR A 53 0.09 -12.12 -5.64
C TYR A 53 0.21 -13.63 -5.52
N THR A 54 1.43 -14.09 -5.24
CA THR A 54 1.72 -15.45 -4.76
C THR A 54 1.76 -15.45 -3.23
N SER A 55 1.75 -16.63 -2.61
CA SER A 55 1.93 -16.76 -1.16
C SER A 55 3.19 -16.05 -0.66
N VAL A 56 4.30 -16.11 -1.41
CA VAL A 56 5.56 -15.44 -1.04
C VAL A 56 5.42 -13.93 -1.05
N THR A 57 4.88 -13.35 -2.13
CA THR A 57 4.70 -11.89 -2.22
C THR A 57 3.66 -11.39 -1.22
N PHE A 58 2.67 -12.21 -0.87
CA PHE A 58 1.69 -11.88 0.16
C PHE A 58 2.31 -11.89 1.56
N THR A 59 3.15 -12.88 1.89
CA THR A 59 3.88 -12.89 3.16
C THR A 59 4.77 -11.66 3.30
N GLN A 60 5.50 -11.28 2.25
CA GLN A 60 6.32 -10.06 2.24
C GLN A 60 5.50 -8.79 2.49
N PHE A 61 4.30 -8.72 1.91
CA PHE A 61 3.36 -7.63 2.19
C PHE A 61 2.95 -7.60 3.66
N ILE A 62 2.66 -8.75 4.27
CA ILE A 62 2.30 -8.84 5.69
C ILE A 62 3.47 -8.44 6.58
N ASP A 63 4.69 -8.91 6.31
CA ASP A 63 5.88 -8.53 7.08
C ASP A 63 6.07 -7.00 7.06
N THR A 64 5.95 -6.40 5.88
CA THR A 64 6.04 -4.94 5.72
C THR A 64 4.88 -4.20 6.40
N LEU A 65 3.67 -4.78 6.40
CA LEU A 65 2.52 -4.21 7.09
C LEU A 65 2.71 -4.22 8.61
N LEU A 66 3.24 -5.33 9.17
CA LEU A 66 3.47 -5.48 10.60
C LEU A 66 4.47 -4.45 11.14
N ASP A 67 5.49 -4.10 10.36
CA ASP A 67 6.43 -3.02 10.69
C ASP A 67 5.74 -1.64 10.83
N ASN A 68 4.60 -1.46 10.16
CA ASN A 68 3.81 -0.22 10.19
C ASN A 68 2.65 -0.27 11.21
N MET A 69 2.46 -1.39 11.90
CA MET A 69 1.42 -1.55 12.92
C MET A 69 1.94 -1.15 14.29
N ASN A 70 1.02 -0.67 15.14
CA ASN A 70 1.38 -0.32 16.50
C ASN A 70 1.38 -1.57 17.41
N PRO A 71 2.24 -1.60 18.45
CA PRO A 71 2.22 -2.67 19.44
C PRO A 71 0.90 -2.67 20.22
N PHE A 72 0.46 -3.87 20.63
CA PHE A 72 -0.72 -4.02 21.49
C PHE A 72 -0.54 -3.25 22.82
N PRO A 73 -1.57 -2.54 23.34
CA PRO A 73 -2.96 -2.40 22.86
C PRO A 73 -3.24 -1.07 22.12
N GLN A 74 -2.25 -0.49 21.45
CA GLN A 74 -2.42 0.78 20.74
C GLN A 74 -3.31 0.62 19.50
N LYS A 75 -3.89 1.70 18.95
CA LYS A 75 -4.74 1.65 17.73
C LYS A 75 -4.03 0.98 16.54
N ASN A 76 -4.78 0.36 15.62
CA ASN A 76 -4.25 -0.31 14.41
C ASN A 76 -3.33 -1.52 14.70
N PHE A 77 -3.63 -2.27 15.76
CA PHE A 77 -2.89 -3.46 16.19
C PHE A 77 -3.47 -4.80 15.71
N VAL A 78 -4.65 -4.80 15.08
CA VAL A 78 -5.32 -6.01 14.55
C VAL A 78 -5.37 -5.95 13.04
N VAL A 79 -4.91 -7.03 12.38
CA VAL A 79 -5.13 -7.24 10.95
C VAL A 79 -6.36 -8.13 10.75
N VAL A 80 -7.30 -7.67 9.92
CA VAL A 80 -8.41 -8.51 9.45
C VAL A 80 -8.20 -8.76 7.95
N ILE A 81 -8.03 -10.02 7.60
CA ILE A 81 -7.87 -10.45 6.19
C ILE A 81 -9.17 -11.13 5.76
N VAL A 82 -9.80 -10.63 4.69
CA VAL A 82 -10.90 -11.34 4.05
C VAL A 82 -10.34 -12.51 3.24
N LYS A 83 -11.00 -13.66 3.31
CA LYS A 83 -10.53 -14.91 2.73
C LYS A 83 -10.05 -14.72 1.29
N TRP A 84 -8.83 -15.14 1.03
CA TRP A 84 -8.20 -15.12 -0.29
C TRP A 84 -7.91 -16.56 -0.73
N SER A 85 -8.19 -16.90 -1.99
CA SER A 85 -7.79 -18.16 -2.59
C SER A 85 -6.66 -17.88 -3.58
N VAL A 86 -5.49 -18.44 -3.30
CA VAL A 86 -4.43 -18.56 -4.32
C VAL A 86 -4.87 -19.70 -5.24
N GLN A 87 -4.95 -19.43 -6.54
CA GLN A 87 -5.33 -20.41 -7.55
C GLN A 87 -4.09 -21.10 -8.12
#